data_AF-A0A936GJ59-F1
#
_entry.id   AF-A0A936GJ59-F1
#
_cell.length_a   1.000
_cell.length_b   1.000
_cell.length_c   1.000
_cell.angle_alpha   90.00
_cell.angle_beta   90.00
_cell.angle_gamma   90.00
#
_symmetry.space_group_name_H-M   'P 1'
#
loop_
_entity.id
_entity.type
_entity.pdbx_description
1 polymer ?
#
loop_
_entity_poly.entity_id
_entity_poly.type
_entity_poly.pdbx_seq_one_letter_code
_entity_poly.pdbx_strand_id
1 'polypeptide(L)'
;MDSKGHSVFANHPDMPLMPASTTKLATAWLALTHWGEQHRFRTQFYLDESTQTLWIKGSGDPYLVSEELDVVAKNLKQKGVNRIKAVGIDSSLFQPDLILPGTGTTNNPYDAVPTAVAANFNTVAIKKIGGQIVSLEPHTPLTAYAKSLVNTSNGELRINTGPNPHNAELYFGELLHTFLQKHGVSTDSELIFGRVPDHLSVFYTHVNNKTLGEILRNMLKYSTNFVANQLILMLSAETFKRPANADDVKHYMVDTLSSHFGWLNFSLEDGAGLSRNNRLSPHQLTELLQALRSWKHLLPEIEPGIYAKSGTLTGVSALAGFIVKNNEWQPFAVVMNETVPHHLRNRIARELSSR
;
A
#
# COMPACT_ATOMS: atom_id res chain seq x y z
N MET A 1 21.41 -12.35 14.17
CA MET A 1 22.57 -13.04 13.55
C MET A 1 23.71 -12.06 13.44
N ASP A 2 24.95 -12.53 13.33
CA ASP A 2 26.10 -11.69 13.01
C ASP A 2 26.04 -11.22 11.54
N SER A 3 27.04 -10.45 11.10
CA SER A 3 27.12 -9.96 9.73
C SER A 3 27.32 -11.05 8.68
N LYS A 4 27.67 -12.28 9.10
CA LYS A 4 27.92 -13.46 8.27
C LYS A 4 26.74 -14.46 8.28
N GLY A 5 25.66 -14.16 9.02
CA GLY A 5 24.47 -15.01 9.11
C GLY A 5 24.49 -16.03 10.24
N HIS A 6 25.51 -16.04 11.11
CA HIS A 6 25.53 -16.95 12.26
C HIS A 6 24.65 -16.44 13.40
N SER A 7 23.95 -17.34 14.09
CA SER A 7 23.17 -16.96 15.28
C SER A 7 24.08 -16.46 16.40
N VAL A 8 23.78 -15.27 16.94
CA VAL A 8 24.44 -14.69 18.13
C VAL A 8 23.63 -15.01 19.39
N PHE A 9 22.30 -15.03 19.27
CA PHE A 9 21.34 -15.42 20.29
C PHE A 9 20.07 -15.90 19.59
N ALA A 10 19.49 -17.00 20.06
CA ALA A 10 18.24 -17.54 19.56
C ALA A 10 17.38 -18.12 20.69
N ASN A 11 16.08 -17.86 20.64
CA ASN A 11 15.07 -18.47 21.49
C ASN A 11 13.87 -18.83 20.59
N HIS A 12 13.55 -20.13 20.47
CA HIS A 12 12.54 -20.66 19.54
C HIS A 12 12.61 -20.06 18.10
N PRO A 13 13.80 -20.02 17.46
CA PRO A 13 14.01 -19.26 16.22
C PRO A 13 13.17 -19.77 15.04
N ASP A 14 12.80 -21.06 15.04
CA ASP A 14 12.07 -21.70 13.95
C ASP A 14 10.57 -21.86 14.24
N MET A 15 10.08 -21.38 15.39
CA MET A 15 8.65 -21.44 15.72
C MET A 15 7.86 -20.47 14.81
N PRO A 16 6.92 -20.95 13.98
CA PRO A 16 6.11 -20.07 13.16
C PRO A 16 5.12 -19.29 14.02
N LEU A 17 5.22 -17.96 13.99
CA LEU A 17 4.42 -17.05 14.81
C LEU A 17 3.69 -16.05 13.90
N MET A 18 2.67 -15.36 14.42
CA MET A 18 2.04 -14.26 13.69
C MET A 18 3.01 -13.06 13.59
N PRO A 19 3.43 -12.66 12.38
CA PRO A 19 4.40 -11.58 12.19
C PRO A 19 3.80 -10.17 12.32
N ALA A 20 2.46 -10.05 12.25
CA ALA A 20 1.78 -8.75 12.08
C ALA A 20 2.43 -7.92 10.94
N SER A 21 2.50 -6.60 11.07
CA SER A 21 3.08 -5.73 10.02
C SER A 21 4.57 -5.95 9.69
N THR A 22 5.29 -6.86 10.37
CA THR A 22 6.61 -7.29 9.87
C THR A 22 6.51 -8.11 8.57
N THR A 23 5.33 -8.64 8.22
CA THR A 23 5.03 -9.18 6.87
C THR A 23 5.40 -8.23 5.74
N LYS A 24 5.29 -6.91 5.97
CA LYS A 24 5.64 -5.89 4.97
C LYS A 24 7.11 -5.95 4.53
N LEU A 25 8.00 -6.62 5.28
CA LEU A 25 9.37 -6.91 4.86
C LEU A 25 9.37 -7.90 3.67
N ALA A 26 8.56 -8.96 3.73
CA ALA A 26 8.39 -9.89 2.62
C ALA A 26 7.81 -9.17 1.40
N THR A 27 6.76 -8.36 1.59
CA THR A 27 6.16 -7.56 0.51
C THR A 27 7.16 -6.60 -0.12
N ALA A 28 7.97 -5.89 0.69
CA ALA A 28 9.02 -5.00 0.19
C ALA A 28 10.07 -5.77 -0.61
N TRP A 29 10.54 -6.93 -0.11
CA TRP A 29 11.51 -7.76 -0.80
C TRP A 29 10.98 -8.29 -2.14
N LEU A 30 9.73 -8.78 -2.17
CA LEU A 30 9.06 -9.25 -3.40
C LEU A 30 8.94 -8.12 -4.43
N ALA A 31 8.49 -6.93 -4.01
CA ALA A 31 8.35 -5.78 -4.91
C ALA A 31 9.70 -5.27 -5.44
N LEU A 32 10.72 -5.18 -4.58
CA LEU A 32 12.06 -4.72 -4.96
C LEU A 32 12.77 -5.70 -5.89
N THR A 33 12.61 -7.00 -5.66
CA THR A 33 13.23 -8.04 -6.51
C THR A 33 12.59 -8.06 -7.90
N HIS A 34 11.27 -7.84 -7.98
CA HIS A 34 10.54 -7.87 -9.25
C HIS A 34 10.67 -6.57 -10.07
N TRP A 35 10.43 -5.41 -9.45
CA TRP A 35 10.39 -4.13 -10.17
C TRP A 35 11.67 -3.29 -10.03
N GLY A 36 12.46 -3.51 -8.98
CA GLY A 36 13.62 -2.67 -8.65
C GLY A 36 13.25 -1.36 -7.95
N GLU A 37 14.19 -0.83 -7.15
CA GLU A 37 13.96 0.37 -6.32
C GLU A 37 13.57 1.62 -7.13
N GLN A 38 14.10 1.76 -8.35
CA GLN A 38 13.86 2.93 -9.22
C GLN A 38 12.58 2.83 -10.05
N HIS A 39 11.79 1.77 -9.88
CA HIS A 39 10.53 1.61 -10.59
C HIS A 39 9.59 2.78 -10.31
N ARG A 40 8.83 3.19 -11.33
CA ARG A 40 7.77 4.19 -11.22
C ARG A 40 6.50 3.61 -11.82
N PHE A 41 5.44 3.58 -11.02
CA PHE A 41 4.15 3.08 -11.45
C PHE A 41 3.59 3.96 -12.57
N ARG A 42 2.80 3.34 -13.44
CA ARG A 42 2.22 3.99 -14.63
C ARG A 42 0.71 3.84 -14.61
N THR A 43 0.00 4.91 -14.94
CA THR A 43 -1.46 4.91 -15.07
C THR A 43 -1.83 5.39 -16.46
N GLN A 44 -2.63 4.60 -17.16
CA GLN A 44 -3.00 4.85 -18.55
C GLN A 44 -4.38 5.48 -18.65
N PHE A 45 -4.44 6.53 -19.46
CA PHE A 45 -5.64 7.29 -19.78
C PHE A 45 -5.92 7.16 -21.27
N TYR A 46 -7.19 7.00 -21.61
CA TYR A 46 -7.69 6.85 -22.98
C TYR A 46 -8.76 7.92 -23.18
N LEU A 47 -8.78 8.54 -24.35
CA LEU A 47 -9.73 9.59 -24.66
C LEU A 47 -10.64 9.11 -25.78
N ASP A 48 -11.93 9.04 -25.50
CA ASP A 48 -12.97 8.89 -26.52
C ASP A 48 -13.53 10.28 -26.85
N GLU A 49 -13.08 10.85 -27.96
CA GLU A 49 -13.52 12.19 -28.39
C GLU A 49 -14.99 12.22 -28.81
N SER A 50 -15.55 11.09 -29.28
CA SER A 50 -16.92 11.00 -29.76
C SER A 50 -17.94 11.13 -28.63
N THR A 51 -17.62 10.55 -27.47
CA THR A 51 -18.44 10.62 -26.26
C THR A 51 -17.93 11.64 -25.25
N GLN A 52 -16.78 12.27 -25.51
CA GLN A 52 -16.04 13.14 -24.59
C GLN A 52 -15.74 12.44 -23.25
N THR A 53 -15.39 11.15 -23.30
CA THR A 53 -15.10 10.34 -22.12
C THR A 53 -13.60 10.17 -21.93
N LEU A 54 -13.10 10.53 -20.75
CA LEU A 54 -11.74 10.19 -20.32
C LEU A 54 -11.77 8.88 -19.54
N TRP A 55 -11.28 7.81 -20.15
CA TRP A 55 -11.17 6.50 -19.52
C TRP A 55 -9.85 6.34 -18.79
N ILE A 56 -9.87 5.68 -17.63
CA ILE A 56 -8.70 5.26 -16.87
C ILE A 56 -8.74 3.75 -16.75
N LYS A 57 -7.64 3.11 -17.16
CA LYS A 57 -7.41 1.71 -16.85
C LYS A 57 -6.60 1.59 -15.57
N GLY A 58 -7.26 1.13 -14.51
CA GLY A 58 -6.66 0.94 -13.21
C GLY A 58 -5.51 -0.06 -13.26
N SER A 59 -4.30 0.44 -13.00
CA SER A 59 -3.07 -0.37 -12.94
C SER A 59 -2.70 -0.77 -11.52
N GLY A 60 -3.48 -0.33 -10.53
CA GLY A 60 -3.22 -0.57 -9.12
C GLY A 60 -2.15 0.33 -8.50
N ASP A 61 -1.75 1.44 -9.14
CA ASP A 61 -0.73 2.36 -8.59
C ASP A 61 -1.03 2.70 -7.10
N PRO A 62 -0.13 2.32 -6.17
CA PRO A 62 -0.36 2.47 -4.73
C PRO A 62 -0.20 3.90 -4.22
N TYR A 63 0.20 4.84 -5.07
CA TYR A 63 0.54 6.21 -4.69
C TYR A 63 -0.03 7.26 -5.66
N LEU A 64 -1.23 7.05 -6.18
CA LEU A 64 -2.00 8.14 -6.83
C LEU A 64 -2.63 9.04 -5.76
N VAL A 65 -1.86 10.02 -5.30
CA VAL A 65 -2.31 11.06 -4.38
C VAL A 65 -2.84 12.29 -5.13
N SER A 66 -3.52 13.19 -4.42
CA SER A 66 -4.04 14.46 -4.94
C SER A 66 -3.02 15.25 -5.76
N GLU A 67 -1.75 15.27 -5.34
CA GLU A 67 -0.67 15.94 -6.06
C GLU A 67 -0.38 15.29 -7.42
N GLU A 68 -0.43 13.95 -7.51
CA GLU A 68 -0.29 13.25 -8.79
C GLU A 68 -1.50 13.48 -9.69
N LEU A 69 -2.71 13.50 -9.14
CA LEU A 69 -3.93 13.81 -9.90
C LEU A 69 -3.95 15.25 -10.42
N ASP A 70 -3.41 16.21 -9.66
CA ASP A 70 -3.21 17.59 -10.12
C ASP A 70 -2.26 17.63 -11.33
N VAL A 71 -1.16 16.88 -11.28
CA VAL A 71 -0.21 16.75 -12.41
C VAL A 71 -0.87 16.07 -13.61
N VAL A 72 -1.64 15.00 -13.40
CA VAL A 72 -2.43 14.34 -14.45
C VAL A 72 -3.35 15.33 -15.15
N ALA A 73 -4.18 16.05 -14.40
CA ALA A 73 -5.14 16.99 -14.95
C ALA A 73 -4.45 18.13 -15.71
N LYS A 74 -3.36 18.69 -15.17
CA LYS A 74 -2.52 19.68 -15.84
C LYS A 74 -1.99 19.17 -17.17
N ASN A 75 -1.43 17.96 -17.19
CA ASN A 75 -0.83 17.37 -18.39
C ASN A 75 -1.88 17.03 -19.45
N LEU A 76 -3.08 16.57 -19.04
CA LEU A 76 -4.20 16.35 -19.95
C LEU A 76 -4.65 17.67 -20.61
N LYS A 77 -4.78 18.75 -19.82
CA LYS A 77 -5.07 20.09 -20.37
C LYS A 77 -4.02 20.55 -21.37
N GLN A 78 -2.73 20.41 -21.02
CA GLN A 78 -1.61 20.76 -21.92
C GLN A 78 -1.60 19.93 -23.21
N LYS A 79 -2.13 18.70 -23.17
CA LYS A 79 -2.33 17.83 -24.34
C LYS A 79 -3.54 18.20 -25.20
N GLY A 80 -4.27 19.25 -24.85
CA GLY A 80 -5.40 19.75 -25.65
C GLY A 80 -6.77 19.25 -25.18
N VAL A 81 -6.85 18.54 -24.06
CA VAL A 81 -8.15 18.17 -23.46
C VAL A 81 -8.82 19.44 -22.93
N ASN A 82 -9.90 19.87 -23.58
CA ASN A 82 -10.63 21.09 -23.22
C ASN A 82 -11.99 20.83 -22.59
N ARG A 83 -12.59 19.68 -22.87
CA ARG A 83 -13.88 19.26 -22.35
C ARG A 83 -13.89 17.76 -22.12
N ILE A 84 -14.42 17.34 -20.97
CA ILE A 84 -14.66 15.93 -20.61
C ILE A 84 -16.07 15.82 -20.04
N LYS A 85 -16.97 15.15 -20.76
CA LYS A 85 -18.32 14.89 -20.26
C LYS A 85 -18.28 13.88 -19.11
N ALA A 86 -17.60 12.75 -19.31
CA ALA A 86 -17.56 11.65 -18.37
C ALA A 86 -16.13 11.18 -18.06
N VAL A 87 -15.91 10.69 -16.84
CA VAL A 87 -14.74 9.89 -16.48
C VAL A 87 -15.15 8.42 -16.45
N GLY A 88 -14.51 7.61 -17.28
CA GLY A 88 -14.69 6.17 -17.33
C GLY A 88 -13.65 5.45 -16.46
N ILE A 89 -14.10 4.52 -15.62
CA ILE A 89 -13.26 3.76 -14.69
C ILE A 89 -13.28 2.29 -15.08
N ASP A 90 -12.13 1.78 -15.52
CA ASP A 90 -11.88 0.37 -15.73
C ASP A 90 -11.07 -0.18 -14.56
N SER A 91 -11.77 -0.86 -13.65
CA SER A 91 -11.18 -1.51 -12.47
C SER A 91 -10.94 -3.01 -12.66
N SER A 92 -10.97 -3.51 -13.90
CA SER A 92 -10.90 -4.95 -14.20
C SER A 92 -9.59 -5.65 -13.86
N LEU A 93 -8.55 -4.90 -13.46
CA LEU A 93 -7.31 -5.50 -12.96
C LEU A 93 -7.54 -6.28 -11.66
N PHE A 94 -8.50 -5.88 -10.82
CA PHE A 94 -8.84 -6.58 -9.57
C PHE A 94 -10.18 -7.27 -9.75
N GLN A 95 -10.37 -8.42 -9.09
CA GLN A 95 -11.68 -9.07 -9.09
C GLN A 95 -12.73 -8.17 -8.40
N PRO A 96 -14.01 -8.23 -8.82
CA PRO A 96 -15.10 -7.60 -8.08
C PRO A 96 -15.14 -8.07 -6.62
N ASP A 97 -15.54 -7.17 -5.72
CA ASP A 97 -15.72 -7.45 -4.28
C ASP A 97 -14.50 -8.09 -3.59
N LEU A 98 -13.30 -7.74 -4.06
CA LEU A 98 -12.04 -8.21 -3.49
C LEU A 98 -11.92 -7.81 -2.01
N ILE A 99 -11.83 -8.81 -1.14
CA ILE A 99 -11.51 -8.64 0.27
C ILE A 99 -10.31 -9.54 0.60
N LEU A 100 -9.22 -8.93 1.07
CA LEU A 100 -8.07 -9.70 1.55
C LEU A 100 -8.30 -10.20 2.98
N PRO A 101 -7.79 -11.39 3.36
CA PRO A 101 -7.90 -11.91 4.71
C PRO A 101 -7.39 -10.95 5.79
N GLY A 102 -8.15 -10.84 6.89
CA GLY A 102 -7.83 -9.98 8.03
C GLY A 102 -8.21 -8.51 7.89
N THR A 103 -8.75 -8.09 6.73
CA THR A 103 -9.31 -6.73 6.54
C THR A 103 -10.48 -6.51 7.49
N GLY A 104 -10.45 -5.42 8.28
CA GLY A 104 -11.55 -5.03 9.15
C GLY A 104 -12.67 -4.32 8.38
N THR A 105 -13.77 -4.03 9.08
CA THR A 105 -14.92 -3.28 8.54
C THR A 105 -15.05 -1.89 9.15
N THR A 106 -14.01 -1.40 9.82
CA THR A 106 -14.02 -0.07 10.45
C THR A 106 -13.80 1.03 9.42
N ASN A 107 -14.05 2.28 9.81
CA ASN A 107 -13.73 3.44 8.97
C ASN A 107 -12.25 3.86 9.08
N ASN A 108 -11.42 3.11 9.81
CA ASN A 108 -10.03 3.50 9.99
C ASN A 108 -9.25 3.40 8.68
N PRO A 109 -8.27 4.30 8.44
CA PRO A 109 -7.42 4.28 7.25
C PRO A 109 -6.69 2.96 7.01
N TYR A 110 -6.39 2.20 8.07
CA TYR A 110 -5.69 0.93 7.96
C TYR A 110 -6.56 -0.21 7.42
N ASP A 111 -7.88 -0.04 7.39
CA ASP A 111 -8.88 -0.95 6.80
C ASP A 111 -9.33 -0.51 5.39
N ALA A 112 -8.67 0.50 4.79
CA ALA A 112 -9.02 0.95 3.44
C ALA A 112 -8.90 -0.18 2.41
N VAL A 113 -9.96 -0.38 1.63
CA VAL A 113 -10.06 -1.45 0.64
C VAL A 113 -9.15 -1.17 -0.57
N PRO A 114 -8.30 -2.13 -1.01
CA PRO A 114 -7.53 -2.00 -2.25
C PRO A 114 -8.45 -1.93 -3.48
N THR A 115 -8.06 -1.13 -4.46
CA THR A 115 -8.78 -0.99 -5.73
C THR A 115 -7.81 -0.81 -6.90
N ALA A 116 -8.24 -1.12 -8.11
CA ALA A 116 -7.41 -0.97 -9.31
C ALA A 116 -7.16 0.50 -9.67
N VAL A 117 -8.11 1.40 -9.36
CA VAL A 117 -7.91 2.86 -9.32
C VAL A 117 -8.08 3.34 -7.90
N ALA A 118 -7.11 4.08 -7.38
CA ALA A 118 -7.15 4.56 -6.01
C ALA A 118 -6.73 6.03 -5.96
N ALA A 119 -7.35 6.79 -5.06
CA ALA A 119 -6.97 8.16 -4.74
C ALA A 119 -6.67 8.27 -3.26
N ASN A 120 -5.53 8.87 -2.89
CA ASN A 120 -5.19 9.14 -1.49
C ASN A 120 -5.32 7.91 -0.59
N PHE A 121 -4.84 6.75 -1.08
CA PHE A 121 -4.93 5.45 -0.39
C PHE A 121 -6.35 5.00 -0.07
N ASN A 122 -7.35 5.47 -0.84
CA ASN A 122 -8.78 5.28 -0.59
C ASN A 122 -9.20 5.78 0.79
N THR A 123 -8.66 6.95 1.15
CA THR A 123 -8.96 7.63 2.40
C THR A 123 -9.20 9.11 2.17
N VAL A 124 -9.97 9.70 3.09
CA VAL A 124 -10.38 11.09 3.07
C VAL A 124 -10.04 11.70 4.41
N ALA A 125 -9.37 12.87 4.41
CA ALA A 125 -9.06 13.63 5.61
C ALA A 125 -9.97 14.87 5.68
N ILE A 126 -11.01 14.81 6.51
CA ILE A 126 -12.07 15.83 6.59
C ILE A 126 -12.43 16.15 8.04
N LYS A 127 -12.93 17.37 8.25
CA LYS A 127 -13.45 17.79 9.55
C LYS A 127 -14.60 18.78 9.38
N LYS A 128 -15.54 18.77 10.32
CA LYS A 128 -16.55 19.82 10.46
C LYS A 128 -16.04 20.89 11.42
N ILE A 129 -15.82 22.11 10.94
CA ILE A 129 -15.37 23.28 11.72
C ILE A 129 -16.42 24.38 11.56
N GLY A 130 -17.02 24.83 12.67
CA GLY A 130 -18.02 25.90 12.64
C GLY A 130 -19.22 25.62 11.73
N GLY A 131 -19.60 24.34 11.58
CA GLY A 131 -20.66 23.89 10.67
C GLY A 131 -20.23 23.63 9.23
N GLN A 132 -19.06 24.11 8.81
CA GLN A 132 -18.50 23.89 7.47
C GLN A 132 -17.65 22.62 7.44
N ILE A 133 -17.77 21.84 6.36
CA ILE A 133 -16.89 20.70 6.10
C ILE A 133 -15.64 21.24 5.40
N VAL A 134 -14.47 20.92 5.95
CA VAL A 134 -13.17 21.31 5.40
C VAL A 134 -12.32 20.06 5.14
N SER A 135 -11.51 20.11 4.09
CA SER A 135 -10.42 19.16 3.89
C SER A 135 -9.30 19.49 4.88
N LEU A 136 -8.69 18.46 5.46
CA LEU A 136 -7.50 18.60 6.29
C LEU A 136 -6.20 18.48 5.47
N GLU A 137 -6.33 18.28 4.17
CA GLU A 137 -5.22 18.24 3.22
C GLU A 137 -5.32 19.47 2.30
N PRO A 138 -4.37 20.42 2.38
CA PRO A 138 -4.42 21.68 1.64
C PRO A 138 -4.57 21.52 0.12
N HIS A 139 -4.06 20.41 -0.42
CA HIS A 139 -4.05 20.12 -1.86
C HIS A 139 -5.15 19.16 -2.31
N THR A 140 -5.99 18.66 -1.40
CA THR A 140 -7.10 17.74 -1.73
C THR A 140 -8.42 18.51 -1.73
N PRO A 141 -9.05 18.74 -2.89
CA PRO A 141 -10.40 19.30 -2.97
C PRO A 141 -11.45 18.43 -2.28
N LEU A 142 -12.51 19.06 -1.78
CA LEU A 142 -13.66 18.35 -1.22
C LEU A 142 -14.65 17.94 -2.30
N THR A 143 -14.73 16.63 -2.55
CA THR A 143 -15.73 16.04 -3.45
C THR A 143 -17.08 15.86 -2.76
N ALA A 144 -18.13 15.52 -3.52
CA ALA A 144 -19.47 15.28 -2.95
C ALA A 144 -19.46 14.04 -2.06
N TYR A 145 -18.81 12.96 -2.49
CA TYR A 145 -18.64 11.75 -1.71
C TYR A 145 -17.83 11.99 -0.43
N ALA A 146 -16.70 12.70 -0.52
CA ALA A 146 -15.90 13.08 0.64
C ALA A 146 -16.75 13.83 1.68
N LYS A 147 -17.60 14.77 1.25
CA LYS A 147 -18.52 15.49 2.16
C LYS A 147 -19.56 14.57 2.81
N SER A 148 -20.03 13.54 2.08
CA SER A 148 -21.02 12.60 2.61
C SER A 148 -20.49 11.79 3.80
N LEU A 149 -19.17 11.57 3.85
CA LEU A 149 -18.50 10.83 4.92
C LEU A 149 -18.30 11.64 6.22
N VAL A 150 -18.61 12.94 6.26
CA VAL A 150 -18.30 13.75 7.47
C VAL A 150 -19.02 13.27 8.73
N ASN A 151 -20.19 12.64 8.59
CA ASN A 151 -20.96 12.14 9.72
C ASN A 151 -20.54 10.71 10.12
N THR A 152 -19.67 10.06 9.36
CA THR A 152 -19.14 8.73 9.67
C THR A 152 -17.80 8.78 10.40
N SER A 153 -17.14 9.96 10.45
CA SER A 153 -15.94 10.17 11.25
C SER A 153 -16.31 10.26 12.73
N ASN A 154 -16.00 9.23 13.52
CA ASN A 154 -16.20 9.21 14.98
C ASN A 154 -15.11 10.03 15.70
N GLY A 155 -14.90 11.28 15.28
CA GLY A 155 -13.80 12.14 15.74
C GLY A 155 -12.44 11.87 15.06
N GLU A 156 -12.38 10.89 14.15
CA GLU A 156 -11.21 10.56 13.34
C GLU A 156 -10.88 11.69 12.35
N LEU A 157 -9.59 12.04 12.23
CA LEU A 157 -9.13 13.08 11.28
C LEU A 157 -9.03 12.57 9.84
N ARG A 158 -8.91 11.25 9.67
CA ARG A 158 -8.87 10.58 8.36
C ARG A 158 -9.62 9.27 8.48
N ILE A 159 -10.45 8.99 7.49
CA ILE A 159 -11.26 7.77 7.38
C ILE A 159 -11.10 7.15 6.00
N ASN A 160 -11.36 5.85 5.87
CA ASN A 160 -11.42 5.19 4.57
C ASN A 160 -12.74 5.52 3.82
N THR A 161 -12.81 5.14 2.55
CA THR A 161 -14.00 5.31 1.68
C THR A 161 -15.07 4.24 1.89
N GLY A 162 -15.06 3.55 3.03
CA GLY A 162 -15.96 2.45 3.34
C GLY A 162 -15.55 1.11 2.70
N PRO A 163 -16.31 0.04 3.00
CA PRO A 163 -15.94 -1.33 2.65
C PRO A 163 -16.28 -1.71 1.19
N ASN A 164 -17.06 -0.90 0.47
CA ASN A 164 -17.39 -1.16 -0.92
C ASN A 164 -16.33 -0.50 -1.83
N PRO A 165 -15.57 -1.28 -2.62
CA PRO A 165 -14.61 -0.75 -3.59
C PRO A 165 -15.17 0.34 -4.51
N HIS A 166 -16.44 0.22 -4.90
CA HIS A 166 -17.12 1.18 -5.77
C HIS A 166 -17.13 2.60 -5.21
N ASN A 167 -17.21 2.74 -3.88
CA ASN A 167 -17.16 4.04 -3.23
C ASN A 167 -15.78 4.72 -3.39
N ALA A 168 -14.71 3.92 -3.32
CA ALA A 168 -13.35 4.41 -3.54
C ALA A 168 -13.15 4.86 -4.99
N GLU A 169 -13.70 4.10 -5.94
CA GLU A 169 -13.68 4.43 -7.37
C GLU A 169 -14.49 5.70 -7.67
N LEU A 170 -15.67 5.84 -7.05
CA LEU A 170 -16.48 7.06 -7.14
C LEU A 170 -15.73 8.27 -6.56
N TYR A 171 -15.10 8.14 -5.40
CA TYR A 171 -14.24 9.18 -4.83
C TYR A 171 -13.12 9.58 -5.79
N PHE A 172 -12.42 8.61 -6.38
CA PHE A 172 -11.37 8.84 -7.38
C PHE A 172 -11.91 9.64 -8.58
N GLY A 173 -13.04 9.21 -9.14
CA GLY A 173 -13.64 9.86 -10.31
C GLY A 173 -14.06 11.30 -10.04
N GLU A 174 -14.71 11.56 -8.91
CA GLU A 174 -15.08 12.93 -8.50
C GLU A 174 -13.84 13.82 -8.29
N LEU A 175 -12.78 13.27 -7.69
CA LEU A 175 -11.54 14.00 -7.44
C LEU A 175 -10.84 14.35 -8.75
N LEU A 176 -10.78 13.42 -9.71
CA LEU A 176 -10.22 13.66 -11.04
C LEU A 176 -10.99 14.75 -11.79
N HIS A 177 -12.34 14.71 -11.79
CA HIS A 177 -13.16 15.78 -12.35
C HIS A 177 -12.81 17.13 -11.72
N THR A 178 -12.67 17.18 -10.38
CA THR A 178 -12.36 18.42 -9.67
C THR A 178 -10.98 18.98 -10.09
N PHE A 179 -9.97 18.13 -10.26
CA PHE A 179 -8.67 18.56 -10.75
C PHE A 179 -8.70 18.98 -12.22
N LEU A 180 -9.46 18.29 -13.08
CA LEU A 180 -9.66 18.70 -14.48
C LEU A 180 -10.27 20.11 -14.55
N GLN A 181 -11.32 20.37 -13.77
CA GLN A 181 -11.95 21.69 -13.66
C GLN A 181 -10.97 22.76 -13.15
N LYS A 182 -10.16 22.44 -12.13
CA LYS A 182 -9.13 23.34 -11.59
C LYS A 182 -8.14 23.80 -12.67
N HIS A 183 -7.82 22.95 -13.66
CA HIS A 183 -6.94 23.27 -14.78
C HIS A 183 -7.68 23.79 -16.03
N GLY A 184 -8.96 24.16 -15.91
CA GLY A 184 -9.74 24.78 -16.99
C GLY A 184 -10.21 23.80 -18.06
N VAL A 185 -10.40 22.53 -17.71
CA VAL A 185 -11.16 21.56 -18.52
C VAL A 185 -12.63 21.68 -18.13
N SER A 186 -13.51 21.91 -19.10
CA SER A 186 -14.97 21.89 -18.84
C SER A 186 -15.40 20.45 -18.56
N THR A 187 -16.14 20.21 -17.46
CA THR A 187 -16.66 18.87 -17.16
C THR A 187 -18.14 18.85 -16.81
N ASP A 188 -18.83 17.79 -17.24
CA ASP A 188 -20.23 17.52 -16.88
C ASP A 188 -20.31 16.59 -15.65
N SER A 189 -19.16 16.17 -15.10
CA SER A 189 -19.00 15.36 -13.88
C SER A 189 -19.70 13.99 -13.92
N GLU A 190 -19.96 13.44 -15.11
CA GLU A 190 -20.50 12.09 -15.25
C GLU A 190 -19.44 11.03 -14.96
N LEU A 191 -19.84 9.89 -14.39
CA LEU A 191 -18.99 8.72 -14.13
C LEU A 191 -19.55 7.50 -14.85
N ILE A 192 -18.66 6.74 -15.49
CA ILE A 192 -18.98 5.47 -16.16
C ILE A 192 -18.08 4.40 -15.55
N PHE A 193 -18.65 3.27 -15.17
CA PHE A 193 -17.91 2.12 -14.64
C PHE A 193 -17.99 0.99 -15.65
N GLY A 194 -16.85 0.49 -16.12
CA GLY A 194 -16.81 -0.51 -17.17
C GLY A 194 -15.42 -0.65 -17.79
N ARG A 195 -15.29 -1.49 -18.81
CA ARG A 195 -14.01 -1.67 -19.49
C ARG A 195 -13.72 -0.51 -20.44
N VAL A 196 -12.45 -0.15 -20.57
CA VAL A 196 -12.01 0.74 -21.64
C VAL A 196 -12.38 0.11 -22.99
N PRO A 197 -13.05 0.83 -23.90
CA PRO A 197 -13.39 0.28 -25.21
C PRO A 197 -12.14 -0.15 -26.00
N ASP A 198 -12.18 -1.36 -26.58
CA ASP A 198 -11.03 -2.01 -27.22
C ASP A 198 -10.44 -1.23 -28.41
N HIS A 199 -11.23 -0.37 -29.05
CA HIS A 199 -10.80 0.45 -30.18
C HIS A 199 -10.01 1.71 -29.76
N LEU A 200 -10.00 2.07 -28.47
CA LEU A 200 -9.27 3.23 -27.98
C LEU A 200 -7.79 2.89 -27.78
N SER A 201 -6.91 3.75 -28.27
CA SER A 201 -5.49 3.73 -27.95
C SER A 201 -5.17 4.59 -26.72
N VAL A 202 -4.07 4.29 -26.05
CA VAL A 202 -3.58 5.10 -24.92
C VAL A 202 -3.34 6.54 -25.38
N PHE A 203 -4.04 7.48 -24.78
CA PHE A 203 -3.91 8.92 -25.06
C PHE A 203 -2.81 9.56 -24.21
N TYR A 204 -2.76 9.18 -22.93
CA TYR A 204 -1.78 9.70 -21.98
C TYR A 204 -1.37 8.60 -21.00
N THR A 205 -0.07 8.49 -20.74
CA THR A 205 0.44 7.66 -19.64
C THR A 205 1.06 8.57 -18.60
N HIS A 206 0.47 8.58 -17.41
CA HIS A 206 1.09 9.18 -16.25
C HIS A 206 2.16 8.24 -15.70
N VAL A 207 3.30 8.80 -15.30
CA VAL A 207 4.37 8.10 -14.60
C VAL A 207 4.48 8.75 -13.23
N ASN A 208 4.34 7.97 -12.17
CA ASN A 208 4.32 8.47 -10.80
C ASN A 208 5.63 9.19 -10.46
N ASN A 209 5.53 10.35 -9.80
CA ASN A 209 6.71 11.13 -9.38
C ASN A 209 7.48 10.49 -8.22
N LYS A 210 6.96 9.44 -7.58
CA LYS A 210 7.72 8.64 -6.62
C LYS A 210 8.25 7.35 -7.24
N THR A 211 9.47 7.01 -6.85
CA THR A 211 10.05 5.68 -7.06
C THR A 211 9.46 4.67 -6.08
N LEU A 212 9.55 3.38 -6.41
CA LEU A 212 9.18 2.29 -5.51
C LEU A 212 9.95 2.38 -4.18
N GLY A 213 11.24 2.73 -4.21
CA GLY A 213 12.03 2.96 -2.99
C GLY A 213 11.43 4.01 -2.06
N GLU A 214 11.01 5.16 -2.60
CA GLU A 214 10.36 6.22 -1.82
C GLU A 214 9.01 5.78 -1.26
N ILE A 215 8.21 5.04 -2.05
CA ILE A 215 6.93 4.48 -1.62
C ILE A 215 7.13 3.47 -0.49
N LEU A 216 8.09 2.54 -0.64
CA LEU A 216 8.41 1.52 0.35
C LEU A 216 8.98 2.13 1.64
N ARG A 217 9.83 3.15 1.55
CA ARG A 217 10.35 3.86 2.73
C ARG A 217 9.21 4.43 3.57
N ASN A 218 8.22 5.05 2.93
CA ASN A 218 7.03 5.56 3.61
C ASN A 218 6.15 4.42 4.14
N MET A 219 5.94 3.36 3.37
CA MET A 219 5.18 2.18 3.80
C MET A 219 5.80 1.52 5.04
N LEU A 220 7.12 1.38 5.09
CA LEU A 220 7.82 0.78 6.23
C LEU A 220 7.80 1.70 7.46
N LYS A 221 7.95 3.01 7.26
CA LYS A 221 7.91 4.02 8.33
C LYS A 221 6.52 4.19 8.95
N TYR A 222 5.49 4.40 8.12
CA TYR A 222 4.12 4.67 8.57
C TYR A 222 3.25 3.41 8.63
N SER A 223 3.81 2.25 8.25
CA SER A 223 3.14 0.95 8.29
C SER A 223 1.87 0.87 7.44
N THR A 224 1.83 1.53 6.29
CA THR A 224 0.64 1.63 5.44
C THR A 224 0.18 0.26 4.93
N ASN A 225 -0.98 -0.22 5.39
CA ASN A 225 -1.56 -1.50 4.94
C ASN A 225 -1.97 -1.45 3.48
N PHE A 226 -2.62 -0.36 3.07
CA PHE A 226 -3.08 -0.13 1.71
C PHE A 226 -1.97 -0.39 0.68
N VAL A 227 -0.84 0.32 0.80
CA VAL A 227 0.31 0.17 -0.12
C VAL A 227 0.81 -1.27 -0.15
N ALA A 228 0.95 -1.93 1.01
CA ALA A 228 1.45 -3.29 1.05
C ALA A 228 0.54 -4.30 0.33
N ASN A 229 -0.77 -4.19 0.57
CA ASN A 229 -1.77 -5.02 -0.09
C ASN A 229 -1.88 -4.72 -1.59
N GLN A 230 -1.79 -3.44 -1.96
CA GLN A 230 -1.84 -3.00 -3.34
C GLN A 230 -0.67 -3.59 -4.14
N LEU A 231 0.56 -3.52 -3.62
CA LEU A 231 1.75 -4.08 -4.26
C LEU A 231 1.63 -5.61 -4.48
N ILE A 232 1.12 -6.35 -3.49
CA ILE A 232 1.04 -7.81 -3.63
C ILE A 232 -0.06 -8.26 -4.60
N LEU A 233 -1.17 -7.51 -4.66
CA LEU A 233 -2.22 -7.74 -5.65
C LEU A 233 -1.74 -7.48 -7.07
N MET A 234 -0.93 -6.44 -7.28
CA MET A 234 -0.33 -6.16 -8.57
C MET A 234 0.63 -7.27 -8.98
N LEU A 235 1.52 -7.71 -8.08
CA LEU A 235 2.46 -8.80 -8.34
C LEU A 235 1.75 -10.12 -8.67
N SER A 236 0.65 -10.43 -7.98
CA SER A 236 -0.13 -11.64 -8.26
C SER A 236 -0.84 -11.55 -9.62
N ALA A 237 -1.48 -10.43 -9.94
CA ALA A 237 -2.09 -10.22 -11.26
C ALA A 237 -1.06 -10.29 -12.40
N GLU A 238 0.13 -9.70 -12.22
CA GLU A 238 1.21 -9.77 -13.19
C GLU A 238 1.73 -11.21 -13.37
N THR A 239 1.78 -12.00 -12.31
CA THR A 239 2.25 -13.40 -12.35
C THR A 239 1.24 -14.31 -13.04
N PHE A 240 -0.03 -14.25 -12.62
CA PHE A 240 -1.07 -15.16 -13.11
C PHE A 240 -1.80 -14.67 -14.37
N LYS A 241 -1.52 -13.43 -14.83
CA LYS A 241 -2.11 -12.83 -16.04
C LYS A 241 -3.65 -12.81 -16.03
N ARG A 242 -4.23 -12.58 -14.85
CA ARG A 242 -5.68 -12.50 -14.63
C ARG A 242 -5.98 -11.49 -13.51
N PRO A 243 -7.26 -11.10 -13.31
CA PRO A 243 -7.58 -10.16 -12.25
C PRO A 243 -7.10 -10.62 -10.87
N ALA A 244 -6.48 -9.70 -10.12
CA ALA A 244 -5.96 -9.98 -8.79
C ALA A 244 -7.07 -10.47 -7.85
N ASN A 245 -6.77 -11.52 -7.09
CA ASN A 245 -7.68 -12.13 -6.12
C ASN A 245 -6.91 -12.63 -4.90
N ALA A 246 -7.63 -12.90 -3.80
CA ALA A 246 -7.02 -13.29 -2.53
C ALA A 246 -6.26 -14.63 -2.61
N ASP A 247 -6.77 -15.61 -3.35
CA ASP A 247 -6.13 -16.92 -3.50
C ASP A 247 -4.80 -16.80 -4.24
N ASP A 248 -4.75 -16.02 -5.31
CA ASP A 248 -3.53 -15.75 -6.06
C ASP A 248 -2.50 -14.95 -5.27
N VAL A 249 -2.93 -14.05 -4.37
CA VAL A 249 -1.99 -13.38 -3.45
C VAL A 249 -1.29 -14.41 -2.57
N LYS A 250 -2.05 -15.33 -1.97
CA LYS A 250 -1.50 -16.39 -1.14
C LYS A 250 -0.54 -17.28 -1.93
N HIS A 251 -0.96 -17.79 -3.09
CA HIS A 251 -0.12 -18.63 -3.94
C HIS A 251 1.15 -17.90 -4.38
N TYR A 252 1.03 -16.67 -4.88
CA TYR A 252 2.19 -15.87 -5.29
C TYR A 252 3.22 -15.71 -4.15
N MET A 253 2.76 -15.31 -2.95
CA MET A 253 3.65 -15.10 -1.82
C MET A 253 4.33 -16.41 -1.39
N VAL A 254 3.54 -17.48 -1.20
CA VAL A 254 4.06 -18.77 -0.72
C VAL A 254 4.99 -19.39 -1.76
N ASP A 255 4.59 -19.46 -3.03
CA ASP A 255 5.39 -20.12 -4.07
C ASP A 255 6.71 -19.38 -4.30
N THR A 256 6.69 -18.04 -4.34
CA THR A 256 7.89 -17.23 -4.58
C THR A 256 8.87 -17.32 -3.41
N LEU A 257 8.38 -17.22 -2.17
CA LEU A 257 9.23 -17.32 -0.98
C LEU A 257 9.74 -18.75 -0.76
N SER A 258 8.92 -19.78 -1.00
CA SER A 258 9.35 -21.18 -0.92
C SER A 258 10.42 -21.49 -1.97
N SER A 259 10.23 -21.03 -3.21
CA SER A 259 11.18 -21.25 -4.30
C SER A 259 12.52 -20.55 -4.07
N HIS A 260 12.51 -19.34 -3.48
CA HIS A 260 13.72 -18.58 -3.23
C HIS A 260 14.47 -19.05 -1.99
N PHE A 261 13.78 -19.23 -0.86
CA PHE A 261 14.40 -19.51 0.43
C PHE A 261 14.38 -21.00 0.83
N GLY A 262 13.64 -21.86 0.12
CA GLY A 262 13.47 -23.27 0.49
C GLY A 262 12.60 -23.48 1.73
N TRP A 263 11.77 -22.49 2.09
CA TRP A 263 10.90 -22.58 3.26
C TRP A 263 9.75 -23.56 3.07
N LEU A 264 9.40 -24.28 4.14
CA LEU A 264 8.28 -25.22 4.16
C LEU A 264 7.20 -24.86 5.19
N ASN A 265 7.59 -24.29 6.33
CA ASN A 265 6.71 -24.08 7.49
C ASN A 265 6.36 -22.60 7.68
N PHE A 266 5.65 -22.02 6.72
CA PHE A 266 5.15 -20.64 6.79
C PHE A 266 3.85 -20.47 6.01
N SER A 267 3.16 -19.35 6.21
CA SER A 267 1.95 -19.01 5.47
C SER A 267 1.81 -17.51 5.40
N LEU A 268 1.49 -16.96 4.24
CA LEU A 268 1.17 -15.53 4.07
C LEU A 268 -0.06 -15.40 3.17
N GLU A 269 -1.06 -14.63 3.62
CA GLU A 269 -2.35 -14.48 2.94
C GLU A 269 -2.67 -13.03 2.54
N ASP A 270 -1.85 -12.08 3.00
CA ASP A 270 -1.95 -10.67 2.65
C ASP A 270 -0.59 -9.98 2.75
N GLY A 271 -0.43 -8.86 2.04
CA GLY A 271 0.84 -8.12 2.00
C GLY A 271 1.07 -7.24 3.24
N ALA A 272 0.01 -6.91 3.98
CA ALA A 272 0.07 -5.97 5.10
C ALA A 272 0.38 -6.65 6.45
N GLY A 273 0.15 -7.95 6.58
CA GLY A 273 0.25 -8.66 7.85
C GLY A 273 -1.01 -8.55 8.71
N LEU A 274 -2.18 -8.37 8.11
CA LEU A 274 -3.48 -8.28 8.78
C LEU A 274 -4.07 -9.67 9.09
N SER A 275 -3.88 -10.65 8.21
CA SER A 275 -4.42 -12.00 8.40
C SER A 275 -3.86 -12.63 9.66
N ARG A 276 -4.77 -13.18 10.47
CA ARG A 276 -4.40 -13.98 11.64
C ARG A 276 -3.80 -15.34 11.29
N ASN A 277 -3.85 -15.73 10.02
CA ASN A 277 -3.27 -16.98 9.53
C ASN A 277 -1.84 -16.80 9.02
N ASN A 278 -1.33 -15.56 8.94
CA ASN A 278 0.07 -15.32 8.60
C ASN A 278 0.99 -15.98 9.63
N ARG A 279 2.00 -16.71 9.18
CA ARG A 279 3.01 -17.38 9.99
C ARG A 279 4.39 -17.15 9.38
N LEU A 280 5.30 -16.58 10.16
CA LEU A 280 6.73 -16.51 9.89
C LEU A 280 7.49 -16.76 11.19
N SER A 281 8.60 -17.47 11.13
CA SER A 281 9.50 -17.62 12.28
C SER A 281 10.45 -16.42 12.41
N PRO A 282 11.01 -16.15 13.60
CA PRO A 282 12.09 -15.18 13.76
C PRO A 282 13.28 -15.43 12.82
N HIS A 283 13.62 -16.70 12.56
CA HIS A 283 14.67 -17.08 11.64
C HIS A 283 14.34 -16.62 10.20
N GLN A 284 13.14 -16.92 9.71
CA GLN A 284 12.69 -16.51 8.37
C GLN A 284 12.67 -14.98 8.21
N LEU A 285 12.29 -14.25 9.27
CA LEU A 285 12.38 -12.78 9.28
C LEU A 285 13.84 -12.29 9.17
N THR A 286 14.79 -12.95 9.82
CA THR A 286 16.22 -12.61 9.68
C THR A 286 16.80 -12.97 8.31
N GLU A 287 16.33 -14.04 7.66
CA GLU A 287 16.70 -14.35 6.27
C GLU A 287 16.15 -13.31 5.30
N LEU A 288 14.90 -12.87 5.47
CA LEU A 288 14.33 -11.76 4.69
C LEU A 288 15.14 -10.48 4.85
N LEU A 289 15.55 -10.15 6.07
CA LEU A 289 16.38 -8.99 6.34
C LEU A 289 17.74 -9.13 5.64
N GLN A 290 18.35 -10.31 5.68
CA GLN A 290 19.60 -10.56 4.97
C GLN A 290 19.43 -10.39 3.45
N ALA A 291 18.31 -10.84 2.89
CA ALA A 291 17.98 -10.63 1.47
C ALA A 291 17.68 -9.14 1.14
N LEU A 292 17.17 -8.38 2.11
CA LEU A 292 16.94 -6.94 2.01
C LEU A 292 18.20 -6.08 2.28
N ARG A 293 19.38 -6.67 2.49
CA ARG A 293 20.57 -5.96 2.98
C ARG A 293 21.03 -4.82 2.06
N SER A 294 20.86 -4.94 0.74
CA SER A 294 21.12 -3.88 -0.24
C SER A 294 20.14 -2.69 -0.12
N TRP A 295 18.95 -2.92 0.44
CA TRP A 295 17.87 -1.95 0.61
C TRP A 295 17.60 -1.59 2.07
N LYS A 296 18.52 -1.89 2.98
CA LYS A 296 18.39 -1.63 4.42
C LYS A 296 18.12 -0.15 4.76
N HIS A 297 18.51 0.78 3.88
CA HIS A 297 18.26 2.22 4.02
C HIS A 297 16.77 2.60 3.95
N LEU A 298 15.91 1.69 3.51
CA LEU A 298 14.46 1.90 3.47
C LEU A 298 13.80 1.70 4.85
N LEU A 299 14.47 1.02 5.78
CA LEU A 299 13.95 0.82 7.13
C LEU A 299 14.02 2.12 7.96
N PRO A 300 12.99 2.41 8.78
CA PRO A 300 13.03 3.56 9.67
C PRO A 300 13.96 3.29 10.87
N GLU A 301 14.71 4.30 11.29
CA GLU A 301 15.39 4.29 12.59
C GLU A 301 14.34 4.49 13.70
N ILE A 302 14.26 3.54 14.63
CA ILE A 302 13.27 3.56 15.71
C ILE A 302 13.89 3.90 17.07
N GLU A 303 15.19 3.68 17.20
CA GLU A 303 16.05 4.01 18.34
C GLU A 303 17.46 4.24 17.75
N PRO A 304 18.35 4.99 18.41
CA PRO A 304 19.71 5.23 17.90
C PRO A 304 20.44 3.92 17.53
N GLY A 305 20.80 3.77 16.27
CA GLY A 305 21.48 2.58 15.75
C GLY A 305 20.59 1.35 15.55
N ILE A 306 19.26 1.49 15.63
CA ILE A 306 18.29 0.40 15.42
C ILE A 306 17.30 0.80 14.33
N TYR A 307 17.37 0.08 13.20
CA TYR A 307 16.54 0.32 12.01
C TYR A 307 15.61 -0.87 11.83
N ALA A 308 14.31 -0.70 12.09
CA ALA A 308 13.42 -1.85 12.18
C ALA A 308 11.97 -1.55 11.80
N LYS A 309 11.29 -2.59 11.32
CA LYS A 309 9.85 -2.60 11.15
C LYS A 309 9.17 -3.18 12.38
N SER A 310 8.21 -2.44 12.90
CA SER A 310 7.30 -2.90 13.95
C SER A 310 6.12 -3.69 13.38
N GLY A 311 5.59 -4.62 14.17
CA GLY A 311 4.30 -5.28 13.93
C GLY A 311 3.48 -5.26 15.22
N THR A 312 2.22 -4.85 15.15
CA THR A 312 1.31 -4.86 16.29
C THR A 312 -0.08 -5.25 15.81
N LEU A 313 -0.69 -6.23 16.48
CA LEU A 313 -2.11 -6.56 16.42
C LEU A 313 -2.59 -6.88 17.85
N THR A 314 -3.89 -7.00 18.07
CA THR A 314 -4.41 -7.49 19.36
C THR A 314 -3.83 -8.89 19.64
N GLY A 315 -3.05 -8.99 20.72
CA GLY A 315 -2.35 -10.21 21.13
C GLY A 315 -1.05 -10.50 20.39
N VAL A 316 -0.50 -9.56 19.61
CA VAL A 316 0.75 -9.76 18.85
C VAL A 316 1.62 -8.52 18.86
N SER A 317 2.92 -8.71 19.10
CA SER A 317 3.95 -7.69 19.00
C SER A 317 5.20 -8.26 18.34
N ALA A 318 5.66 -7.61 17.29
CA ALA A 318 6.81 -8.03 16.50
C ALA A 318 7.73 -6.84 16.19
N LEU A 319 9.02 -7.13 16.03
CA LEU A 319 10.06 -6.20 15.60
C LEU A 319 11.10 -6.95 14.80
N ALA A 320 11.40 -6.49 13.59
CA ALA A 320 12.42 -7.10 12.75
C ALA A 320 13.19 -6.00 12.02
N GLY A 321 14.52 -6.07 12.06
CA GLY A 321 15.38 -5.02 11.51
C GLY A 321 16.87 -5.29 11.68
N PHE A 322 17.65 -4.23 11.67
CA PHE A 322 19.09 -4.27 11.90
C PHE A 322 19.47 -3.45 13.13
N ILE A 323 20.44 -3.98 13.87
CA ILE A 323 21.22 -3.25 14.86
C ILE A 323 22.56 -2.88 14.23
N VAL A 324 22.99 -1.63 14.39
CA VAL A 324 24.29 -1.15 13.92
C VAL A 324 25.28 -1.18 15.08
N LYS A 325 26.28 -2.07 14.99
CA LYS A 325 27.34 -2.22 16.01
C LYS A 325 28.70 -2.27 15.32
N ASN A 326 29.64 -1.42 15.72
CA ASN A 326 30.98 -1.33 15.12
C ASN A 326 30.94 -1.19 13.58
N ASN A 327 30.03 -0.35 13.05
CA ASN A 327 29.72 -0.19 11.62
C ASN A 327 29.20 -1.45 10.90
N GLU A 328 28.93 -2.55 11.61
CA GLU A 328 28.27 -3.73 11.07
C GLU A 328 26.76 -3.70 11.29
N TRP A 329 26.02 -4.11 10.27
CA TRP A 329 24.56 -4.24 10.32
C TRP A 329 24.22 -5.70 10.62
N GLN A 330 23.68 -5.93 11.82
CA GLN A 330 23.33 -7.27 12.33
C GLN A 330 21.81 -7.44 12.31
N PRO A 331 21.25 -8.39 11.53
CA PRO A 331 19.82 -8.59 11.48
C PRO A 331 19.31 -9.23 12.78
N PHE A 332 18.15 -8.79 13.23
CA PHE A 332 17.45 -9.33 14.39
C PHE A 332 15.95 -9.41 14.13
N ALA A 333 15.29 -10.35 14.82
CA ALA A 333 13.85 -10.46 14.86
C ALA A 333 13.38 -10.86 16.25
N VAL A 334 12.31 -10.24 16.72
CA VAL A 334 11.61 -10.55 17.96
C VAL A 334 10.14 -10.63 17.63
N VAL A 335 9.50 -11.77 17.91
CA VAL A 335 8.07 -11.98 17.69
C VAL A 335 7.46 -12.55 18.95
N MET A 336 6.40 -11.90 19.44
CA MET A 336 5.67 -12.26 20.65
C MET A 336 4.18 -12.36 20.28
N ASN A 337 3.58 -13.54 20.38
CA ASN A 337 2.13 -13.74 20.19
C ASN A 337 1.40 -13.64 21.53
N GLU A 338 1.70 -12.56 22.24
CA GLU A 338 1.02 -12.11 23.45
C GLU A 338 0.98 -10.57 23.45
N THR A 339 0.10 -9.99 24.26
CA THR A 339 0.00 -8.53 24.39
C THR A 339 1.15 -8.02 25.25
N VAL A 340 2.09 -7.31 24.62
CA VAL A 340 3.18 -6.60 25.32
C VAL A 340 3.19 -5.13 24.94
N PRO A 341 3.43 -4.21 25.90
CA PRO A 341 3.54 -2.79 25.60
C PRO A 341 4.67 -2.48 24.62
N HIS A 342 4.47 -1.49 23.74
CA HIS A 342 5.47 -1.07 22.74
C HIS A 342 6.85 -0.75 23.35
N HIS A 343 6.87 -0.09 24.52
CA HIS A 343 8.11 0.27 25.20
C HIS A 343 8.94 -0.96 25.63
N LEU A 344 8.29 -2.08 25.93
CA LEU A 344 8.97 -3.33 26.29
C LEU A 344 9.70 -3.91 25.08
N ARG A 345 9.06 -3.91 23.91
CA ARG A 345 9.68 -4.38 22.66
C ARG A 345 10.90 -3.55 22.25
N ASN A 346 10.80 -2.22 22.31
CA ASN A 346 11.95 -1.35 22.01
C ASN A 346 13.06 -1.50 23.07
N ARG A 347 12.69 -1.73 24.33
CA ARG A 347 13.67 -2.07 25.39
C ARG A 347 14.40 -3.37 25.08
N ILE A 348 13.71 -4.43 24.65
CA ILE A 348 14.36 -5.69 24.23
C ILE A 348 15.37 -5.42 23.11
N ALA A 349 15.01 -4.62 22.10
CA ALA A 349 15.93 -4.26 21.02
C ALA A 349 17.19 -3.52 21.52
N ARG A 350 17.03 -2.59 22.48
CA ARG A 350 18.16 -1.88 23.12
C ARG A 350 19.02 -2.81 23.99
N GLU A 351 18.42 -3.77 24.67
CA GLU A 351 19.16 -4.78 25.44
C GLU A 351 19.89 -5.77 24.54
N LEU A 352 19.37 -6.05 23.34
CA LEU A 352 20.08 -6.82 22.31
C LEU A 352 21.25 -6.02 21.72
N SER A 353 21.13 -4.69 21.59
CA SER A 353 22.23 -3.86 21.04
C SER A 353 23.36 -3.60 22.04
N SER A 354 23.10 -3.70 23.34
CA SER A 354 24.11 -3.53 24.40
C SER A 354 24.93 -4.78 24.70
N ARG A 355 24.49 -5.95 24.24
CA ARG A 355 25.27 -7.20 24.24
C ARG A 355 26.21 -7.20 23.05
#